data_AF-A0A7S2UEL7-F1
#
_entry.id   AF-A0A7S2UEL7-F1
#
_cell.length_a   1.000
_cell.length_b   1.000
_cell.length_c   1.000
_cell.angle_alpha   90.00
_cell.angle_beta   90.00
_cell.angle_gamma   90.00
#
_symmetry.space_group_name_H-M   'P 1'
#
loop_
_entity.id
_entity.type
_entity.pdbx_description
1 polymer ?
#
loop_
_entity_poly.entity_id
_entity_poly.type
_entity_poly.pdbx_seq_one_letter_code
_entity_poly.pdbx_strand_id
1 'polypeptide(L)'
;MVRRRFSLVRHTTSFGNTNRGWVSVPVAFLLLSCQNGGISCLATGFVLASRIPRIPVQVSQGNYFTISSVGKGRRGRGYSSELNMALIPIPVETMGRLLSSGTLPTPAQYGAYWGRTSRETYAGLFESANVTVLGLFCAYFLSFILGQFVATLVSFVFAAWIILAPQLKAYQRNWKLRGGRDLVDPWSDYDDDIAPDKRGLYGAYYFGHVVHVAVVENPIATDEDEYDIRDFQDYTMEGDELEQLMGLPYQLRLRVCDCNGRELQVHARMSEEYLDISEGMPVACVLLSTSQDFVQLAGMTDMCIPDAECWVGDYPYLDRPLFERMLANDVDETLWDALQNEGRPQNDMVDYGDSAYNMGDDSGSAVFDPRTYGDDDDDENLSDFGQEWYDRDVVRTRGKR
;
A
#
# COMPACT_ATOMS: atom_id res chain seq x y z
N MET A 1 -2.80 -37.58 -30.07
CA MET A 1 -3.64 -36.91 -31.09
C MET A 1 -4.48 -35.86 -30.36
N VAL A 2 -3.93 -34.66 -30.15
CA VAL A 2 -4.58 -33.58 -29.40
C VAL A 2 -4.71 -32.39 -30.34
N ARG A 3 -5.95 -32.11 -30.76
CA ARG A 3 -6.31 -31.01 -31.65
C ARG A 3 -6.46 -29.74 -30.80
N ARG A 4 -5.42 -28.91 -30.74
CA ARG A 4 -5.57 -27.52 -30.23
C ARG A 4 -6.18 -26.66 -31.34
N ARG A 5 -7.40 -26.17 -31.09
CA ARG A 5 -8.04 -25.12 -31.90
C ARG A 5 -7.50 -23.78 -31.43
N PHE A 6 -6.78 -23.08 -32.29
CA PHE A 6 -6.53 -21.65 -32.11
C PHE A 6 -7.77 -20.89 -32.62
N SER A 7 -8.50 -20.24 -31.72
CA SER A 7 -9.50 -19.23 -32.07
C SER A 7 -8.79 -17.89 -32.27
N LEU A 8 -8.75 -17.43 -33.50
CA LEU A 8 -8.29 -16.09 -33.86
C LEU A 8 -9.37 -15.07 -33.48
N VAL A 9 -9.25 -14.45 -32.31
CA VAL A 9 -10.14 -13.34 -31.90
C VAL A 9 -9.65 -12.06 -32.58
N ARG A 10 -10.49 -11.50 -33.47
CA ARG A 10 -10.29 -10.16 -34.02
C ARG A 10 -10.77 -9.13 -32.99
N HIS A 11 -9.84 -8.42 -32.35
CA HIS A 11 -10.19 -7.21 -31.59
C HIS A 11 -10.34 -6.03 -32.55
N THR A 12 -11.56 -5.48 -32.61
CA THR A 12 -11.83 -4.13 -33.11
C THR A 12 -11.55 -3.15 -31.98
N THR A 13 -10.43 -2.43 -32.04
CA THR A 13 -10.12 -1.33 -31.11
C THR A 13 -10.92 -0.10 -31.49
N SER A 14 -11.89 0.27 -30.64
CA SER A 14 -12.52 1.59 -30.61
C SER A 14 -11.64 2.52 -29.79
N PHE A 15 -11.00 3.50 -30.43
CA PHE A 15 -10.22 4.53 -29.75
C PHE A 15 -11.13 5.67 -29.29
N GLY A 16 -11.29 5.79 -27.97
CA GLY A 16 -11.82 6.97 -27.30
C GLY A 16 -10.84 8.13 -27.39
N ASN A 17 -11.35 9.24 -27.88
CA ASN A 17 -10.65 10.46 -28.26
C ASN A 17 -10.05 11.20 -27.05
N THR A 18 -8.71 11.27 -26.94
CA THR A 18 -8.03 12.30 -26.14
C THR A 18 -7.06 13.07 -27.04
N ASN A 19 -7.46 14.30 -27.38
CA ASN A 19 -6.68 15.24 -28.16
C ASN A 19 -5.40 15.67 -27.42
N ARG A 20 -4.28 15.02 -27.72
CA ARG A 20 -2.93 15.63 -27.68
C ARG A 20 -2.17 15.17 -28.92
N GLY A 21 -2.20 16.03 -29.95
CA GLY A 21 -1.44 15.82 -31.18
C GLY A 21 0.06 15.88 -30.90
N TRP A 22 0.78 14.82 -31.28
CA TRP A 22 2.22 14.83 -31.34
C TRP A 22 2.64 15.20 -32.75
N VAL A 23 3.29 16.35 -32.90
CA VAL A 23 3.92 16.77 -34.15
C VAL A 23 5.20 15.94 -34.32
N SER A 24 5.21 15.03 -35.30
CA SER A 24 6.46 14.40 -35.74
C SER A 24 7.25 15.41 -36.57
N VAL A 25 8.31 15.97 -36.01
CA VAL A 25 9.26 16.78 -36.78
C VAL A 25 10.20 15.81 -37.53
N PRO A 26 10.29 15.85 -38.87
CA PRO A 26 11.31 15.10 -39.58
C PRO A 26 12.66 15.77 -39.34
N VAL A 27 13.59 15.07 -38.69
CA VAL A 27 14.98 15.51 -38.57
C VAL A 27 15.68 15.21 -39.89
N ALA A 28 15.78 16.23 -40.75
CA ALA A 28 16.61 16.19 -41.94
C ALA A 28 18.08 16.45 -41.56
N PHE A 29 18.96 15.53 -41.93
CA PHE A 29 20.41 15.67 -41.82
C PHE A 29 20.92 16.70 -42.83
N LEU A 30 21.56 17.76 -42.35
CA LEU A 30 22.33 18.71 -43.15
C LEU A 30 23.79 18.62 -42.71
N LEU A 31 24.62 17.94 -43.50
CA LEU A 31 26.07 17.92 -43.32
C LEU A 31 26.65 19.23 -43.86
N LEU A 32 26.95 20.16 -42.95
CA LEU A 32 27.83 21.28 -43.26
C LEU A 32 29.26 20.94 -42.83
N SER A 33 30.12 20.75 -43.83
CA SER A 33 31.57 20.67 -43.66
C SER A 33 32.12 22.09 -43.58
N CYS A 34 32.63 22.50 -42.42
CA CYS A 34 33.46 23.69 -42.29
C CYS A 34 34.93 23.26 -42.35
N GLN A 35 35.54 23.37 -43.53
CA GLN A 35 36.99 23.49 -43.67
C GLN A 35 37.37 24.93 -43.34
N ASN A 36 38.01 25.15 -42.19
CA ASN A 36 39.13 26.09 -42.05
C ASN A 36 39.74 26.01 -40.65
N GLY A 37 41.06 25.79 -40.61
CA GLY A 37 41.92 26.22 -39.50
C GLY A 37 42.10 25.25 -38.33
N GLY A 38 42.94 24.24 -38.54
CA GLY A 38 43.91 23.75 -37.53
C GLY A 38 43.40 23.43 -36.12
N ILE A 39 42.82 22.24 -35.96
CA ILE A 39 43.14 21.19 -34.96
C ILE A 39 42.18 20.05 -35.29
N SER A 40 42.71 18.90 -35.69
CA SER A 40 41.90 17.72 -36.00
C SER A 40 41.38 17.10 -34.70
N CYS A 41 40.26 17.59 -34.18
CA CYS A 41 39.45 16.86 -33.22
C CYS A 41 38.63 15.82 -33.98
N LEU A 42 39.03 14.55 -33.91
CA LEU A 42 38.18 13.42 -34.32
C LEU A 42 36.99 13.34 -33.36
N ALA A 43 35.92 14.08 -33.64
CA ALA A 43 34.64 13.90 -32.99
C ALA A 43 33.93 12.70 -33.64
N THR A 44 34.21 11.50 -33.13
CA THR A 44 33.42 10.30 -33.47
C THR A 44 32.06 10.41 -32.80
N GLY A 45 31.08 10.98 -33.50
CA GLY A 45 29.69 11.01 -33.06
C GLY A 45 29.10 9.60 -33.10
N PHE A 46 29.05 8.93 -31.96
CA PHE A 46 28.23 7.72 -31.78
C PHE A 46 26.77 8.15 -31.59
N VAL A 47 25.91 7.84 -32.56
CA VAL A 47 24.46 7.85 -32.35
C VAL A 47 24.06 6.45 -31.87
N LEU A 48 24.00 6.25 -30.55
CA LEU A 48 23.31 5.10 -29.99
C LEU A 48 21.81 5.31 -30.21
N ALA A 49 21.25 4.66 -31.23
CA ALA A 49 19.82 4.43 -31.32
C ALA A 49 19.42 3.33 -30.32
N SER A 50 19.54 3.62 -29.02
CA SER A 50 18.88 2.80 -28.00
C SER A 50 17.40 3.17 -28.04
N ARG A 51 16.61 2.35 -28.76
CA ARG A 51 15.21 2.13 -28.35
C ARG A 51 15.27 1.48 -26.98
N ILE A 52 15.42 2.29 -25.95
CA ILE A 52 15.09 1.88 -24.59
C ILE A 52 13.60 1.55 -24.65
N PRO A 53 13.17 0.30 -24.47
CA PRO A 53 11.76 0.07 -24.18
C PRO A 53 11.48 0.88 -22.93
N ARG A 54 10.71 1.97 -23.08
CA ARG A 54 10.08 2.60 -21.93
C ARG A 54 9.14 1.54 -21.39
N ILE A 55 9.61 0.74 -20.45
CA ILE A 55 8.74 -0.05 -19.59
C ILE A 55 7.92 1.02 -18.88
N PRO A 56 6.61 1.13 -19.12
CA PRO A 56 5.79 1.92 -18.25
C PRO A 56 5.88 1.23 -16.90
N VAL A 57 6.70 1.76 -15.99
CA VAL A 57 6.51 1.48 -14.57
C VAL A 57 5.22 2.20 -14.22
N GLN A 58 4.09 1.56 -14.55
CA GLN A 58 2.85 1.82 -13.85
C GLN A 58 3.11 1.39 -12.43
N VAL A 59 3.56 2.33 -11.60
CA VAL A 59 3.19 2.28 -10.20
C VAL A 59 1.69 2.50 -10.21
N SER A 60 0.93 1.42 -10.38
CA SER A 60 -0.50 1.39 -10.12
C SER A 60 -0.68 1.47 -8.60
N GLN A 61 -0.31 2.62 -8.02
CA GLN A 61 -1.12 3.18 -6.95
C GLN A 61 -2.37 3.73 -7.62
N GLY A 62 -3.17 2.83 -8.19
CA GLY A 62 -4.53 3.16 -8.55
C GLY A 62 -5.23 3.60 -7.27
N ASN A 63 -6.04 4.65 -7.37
CA ASN A 63 -6.90 5.17 -6.30
C ASN A 63 -7.99 4.14 -5.90
N TYR A 64 -7.63 2.89 -5.63
CA TYR A 64 -8.52 1.77 -5.34
C TYR A 64 -8.42 1.33 -3.88
N PHE A 65 -8.13 2.24 -2.96
CA PHE A 65 -8.48 2.00 -1.56
C PHE A 65 -9.94 2.41 -1.38
N THR A 66 -10.85 1.51 -1.73
CA THR A 66 -12.26 1.66 -1.33
C THR A 66 -12.46 0.79 -0.12
N ILE A 67 -12.38 1.36 1.09
CA ILE A 67 -12.94 0.69 2.26
C ILE A 67 -14.46 0.75 2.06
N SER A 68 -15.05 -0.29 1.50
CA SER A 68 -16.51 -0.40 1.46
C SER A 68 -17.00 -0.87 2.84
N SER A 69 -17.27 0.09 3.73
CA SER A 69 -18.00 -0.18 4.97
C SER A 69 -19.46 -0.55 4.61
N VAL A 70 -19.77 -1.84 4.52
CA VAL A 70 -21.15 -2.33 4.33
C VAL A 70 -21.83 -2.43 5.71
N GLY A 71 -22.06 -1.29 6.37
CA GLY A 71 -22.68 -1.23 7.71
C GLY A 71 -24.11 -0.69 7.70
N LYS A 72 -25.12 -1.57 7.80
CA LYS A 72 -26.53 -1.20 8.05
C LYS A 72 -26.71 -0.80 9.52
N GLY A 73 -26.81 0.50 9.79
CA GLY A 73 -26.95 1.03 11.16
C GLY A 73 -28.28 0.67 11.85
N ARG A 74 -28.18 -0.01 13.00
CA ARG A 74 -29.16 0.05 14.10
C ARG A 74 -28.49 0.76 15.28
N ARG A 75 -29.00 1.94 15.64
CA ARG A 75 -28.51 2.77 16.74
C ARG A 75 -29.00 2.19 18.08
N GLY A 76 -28.11 1.55 18.82
CA GLY A 76 -28.29 1.24 20.25
C GLY A 76 -27.21 1.98 21.05
N ARG A 77 -27.63 2.87 21.95
CA ARG A 77 -26.75 3.70 22.79
C ARG A 77 -26.42 2.90 24.06
N GLY A 78 -25.28 2.22 24.08
CA GLY A 78 -24.77 1.52 25.25
C GLY A 78 -23.25 1.59 25.23
N TYR A 79 -22.65 2.33 26.15
CA TYR A 79 -21.21 2.42 26.36
C TYR A 79 -20.71 1.12 27.01
N SER A 80 -20.61 0.07 26.20
CA SER A 80 -19.63 -1.00 26.39
C SER A 80 -18.87 -1.03 25.07
N SER A 81 -17.85 -0.17 24.96
CA SER A 81 -16.88 -0.21 23.88
C SER A 81 -16.03 -1.46 24.08
N GLU A 82 -16.60 -2.64 23.82
CA GLU A 82 -15.79 -3.76 23.36
C GLU A 82 -15.11 -3.24 22.10
N LEU A 83 -13.82 -2.95 22.25
CA LEU A 83 -12.94 -2.51 21.19
C LEU A 83 -12.80 -3.69 20.23
N ASN A 84 -13.82 -3.95 19.41
CA ASN A 84 -13.71 -4.70 18.15
C ASN A 84 -12.91 -3.83 17.16
N MET A 85 -11.71 -3.48 17.58
CA MET A 85 -10.83 -2.55 16.91
C MET A 85 -9.82 -3.36 16.12
N ALA A 86 -10.23 -3.79 14.94
CA ALA A 86 -9.30 -4.20 13.89
C ALA A 86 -8.28 -3.10 13.51
N LEU A 87 -8.46 -1.86 14.02
CA LEU A 87 -7.48 -0.77 13.93
C LEU A 87 -6.97 -0.37 15.32
N ILE A 88 -5.70 -0.63 15.60
CA ILE A 88 -5.07 -0.22 16.85
C ILE A 88 -4.15 0.98 16.56
N PRO A 89 -4.45 2.19 17.08
CA PRO A 89 -3.63 3.38 16.83
C PRO A 89 -2.19 3.17 17.31
N ILE A 90 -1.23 3.65 16.52
CA ILE A 90 0.21 3.53 16.80
C ILE A 90 0.77 4.89 17.26
N PRO A 91 1.49 4.97 18.39
CA PRO A 91 2.21 6.18 18.77
C PRO A 91 3.23 6.59 17.71
N VAL A 92 3.46 7.90 17.53
CA VAL A 92 4.39 8.42 16.51
C VAL A 92 5.80 7.89 16.71
N GLU A 93 6.26 7.73 17.95
CA GLU A 93 7.58 7.19 18.25
C GLU A 93 7.74 5.75 17.75
N THR A 94 6.74 4.91 18.01
CA THR A 94 6.70 3.51 17.56
C THR A 94 6.60 3.45 16.04
N MET A 95 5.72 4.25 15.44
CA MET A 95 5.56 4.32 13.98
C MET A 95 6.83 4.81 13.29
N GLY A 96 7.54 5.79 13.86
CA GLY A 96 8.81 6.31 13.33
C GLY A 96 9.95 5.28 13.37
N ARG A 97 9.91 4.35 14.33
CA ARG A 97 10.85 3.21 14.41
C ARG A 97 10.46 2.07 13.46
N LEU A 98 9.17 1.79 13.31
CA LEU A 98 8.64 0.74 12.45
C LEU A 98 8.79 1.06 10.97
N LEU A 99 8.40 2.28 10.58
CA LEU A 99 8.61 2.75 9.23
C LEU A 99 10.11 2.93 9.04
N SER A 100 10.64 2.33 7.98
CA SER A 100 12.04 2.47 7.54
C SER A 100 12.32 3.89 6.98
N SER A 101 11.84 4.92 7.68
CA SER A 101 11.91 6.33 7.35
C SER A 101 13.22 6.99 7.80
N GLY A 102 14.13 6.20 8.37
CA GLY A 102 15.50 6.63 8.66
C GLY A 102 16.20 7.19 7.41
N THR A 103 17.25 7.98 7.64
CA THR A 103 18.05 8.58 6.56
C THR A 103 18.77 7.55 5.68
N LEU A 104 18.88 6.30 6.16
CA LEU A 104 19.53 5.20 5.48
C LEU A 104 18.51 4.11 5.13
N PRO A 105 18.45 3.66 3.87
CA PRO A 105 17.58 2.55 3.49
C PRO A 105 18.01 1.26 4.18
N THR A 106 17.05 0.41 4.51
CA THR A 106 17.34 -0.90 5.11
C THR A 106 17.93 -1.86 4.07
N PRO A 107 18.66 -2.92 4.49
CA PRO A 107 19.17 -3.93 3.58
C PRO A 107 18.08 -4.57 2.69
N ALA A 108 16.88 -4.78 3.24
CA ALA A 108 15.72 -5.27 2.50
C ALA A 108 15.28 -4.29 1.39
N GLN A 109 15.25 -2.99 1.68
CA GLN A 109 14.94 -1.96 0.68
C GLN A 109 15.99 -1.93 -0.43
N TYR A 110 17.27 -2.11 -0.09
CA TYR A 110 18.33 -2.23 -1.09
C TYR A 110 18.15 -3.44 -1.99
N GLY A 111 17.82 -4.61 -1.41
CA GLY A 111 17.54 -5.82 -2.18
C GLY A 111 16.42 -5.60 -3.20
N ALA A 112 15.33 -4.95 -2.78
CA ALA A 112 14.22 -4.63 -3.67
C ALA A 112 14.59 -3.71 -4.86
N TYR A 113 15.63 -2.87 -4.73
CA TYR A 113 16.08 -1.99 -5.83
C TYR A 113 17.04 -2.63 -6.80
N TRP A 114 17.89 -3.52 -6.30
CA TRP A 114 18.71 -4.32 -7.20
C TRP A 114 17.80 -5.24 -8.01
N GLY A 115 16.70 -5.70 -7.44
CA GLY A 115 15.76 -6.57 -8.11
C GLY A 115 15.73 -7.91 -7.41
N ARG A 116 14.60 -8.62 -7.55
CA ARG A 116 14.43 -9.94 -6.93
C ARG A 116 14.99 -11.05 -7.80
N THR A 117 15.04 -10.81 -9.12
CA THR A 117 15.60 -11.77 -10.07
C THR A 117 16.98 -11.33 -10.56
N SER A 118 17.76 -12.31 -11.03
CA SER A 118 19.03 -12.08 -11.70
C SER A 118 18.87 -11.10 -12.89
N ARG A 119 17.77 -11.23 -13.65
CA ARG A 119 17.47 -10.39 -14.82
C ARG A 119 17.21 -8.93 -14.43
N GLU A 120 16.40 -8.70 -13.40
CA GLU A 120 16.15 -7.35 -12.86
C GLU A 120 17.45 -6.73 -12.34
N THR A 121 18.26 -7.52 -11.64
CA THR A 121 19.59 -7.10 -11.13
C THR A 121 20.50 -6.62 -12.23
N TYR A 122 20.65 -7.39 -13.31
CA TYR A 122 21.45 -6.95 -14.46
C TYR A 122 20.85 -5.73 -15.14
N ALA A 123 19.52 -5.65 -15.27
CA ALA A 123 18.86 -4.49 -15.87
C ALA A 123 19.08 -3.21 -15.06
N GLY A 124 18.92 -3.27 -13.73
CA GLY A 124 19.15 -2.13 -12.83
C GLY A 124 20.61 -1.70 -12.77
N LEU A 125 21.55 -2.66 -12.77
CA LEU A 125 22.98 -2.38 -12.88
C LEU A 125 23.31 -1.70 -14.20
N PHE A 126 22.78 -2.20 -15.32
CA PHE A 126 23.02 -1.63 -16.64
C PHE A 126 22.42 -0.23 -16.79
N GLU A 127 21.21 0.00 -16.28
CA GLU A 127 20.59 1.32 -16.21
C GLU A 127 21.51 2.30 -15.44
N SER A 128 21.97 1.90 -14.26
CA SER A 128 22.82 2.73 -13.40
C SER A 128 24.20 2.99 -14.03
N ALA A 129 24.78 1.99 -14.69
CA ALA A 129 26.04 2.11 -15.42
C ALA A 129 25.92 3.06 -16.61
N ASN A 130 24.82 3.00 -17.37
CA ASN A 130 24.57 3.92 -18.49
C ASN A 130 24.46 5.37 -18.02
N VAL A 131 23.73 5.63 -16.93
CA VAL A 131 23.64 6.97 -16.35
C VAL A 131 25.01 7.46 -15.86
N THR A 132 25.80 6.59 -15.25
CA THR A 132 27.17 6.90 -14.80
C THR A 132 28.06 7.29 -15.98
N VAL A 133 28.11 6.47 -17.03
CA VAL A 133 28.92 6.73 -18.22
C VAL A 133 28.48 8.02 -18.90
N LEU A 134 27.18 8.20 -19.14
CA LEU A 134 26.65 9.41 -19.76
C LEU A 134 26.95 10.66 -18.92
N GLY A 135 26.79 10.57 -17.60
CA GLY A 135 27.09 11.65 -16.66
C GLY A 135 28.57 12.05 -16.67
N LEU A 136 29.48 11.08 -16.74
CA LEU A 136 30.92 11.34 -16.85
C LEU A 136 31.28 12.02 -18.18
N PHE A 137 30.66 11.62 -19.30
CA PHE A 137 30.81 12.33 -20.58
C PHE A 137 30.31 13.77 -20.48
N CYS A 138 29.14 13.99 -19.89
CA CYS A 138 28.61 15.35 -19.69
C CYS A 138 29.53 16.19 -18.82
N ALA A 139 30.06 15.65 -17.72
CA ALA A 139 30.99 16.34 -16.84
C ALA A 139 32.31 16.70 -17.55
N TYR A 140 32.81 15.81 -18.41
CA TYR A 140 33.97 16.09 -19.26
C TYR A 140 33.71 17.31 -20.16
N PHE A 141 32.57 17.38 -20.84
CA PHE A 141 32.25 18.55 -21.67
C PHE A 141 32.03 19.83 -20.84
N LEU A 142 31.42 19.71 -19.67
CA LEU A 142 31.21 20.81 -18.73
C LEU A 142 32.54 21.45 -18.28
N SER A 143 33.62 20.66 -18.25
CA SER A 143 34.96 21.14 -17.90
C SER A 143 35.50 22.23 -18.83
N PHE A 144 35.11 22.23 -20.11
CA PHE A 144 35.51 23.26 -21.07
C PHE A 144 34.80 24.61 -20.83
N ILE A 145 33.60 24.57 -20.24
CA ILE A 145 32.76 25.75 -20.07
C ILE A 145 32.96 26.37 -18.68
N LEU A 146 32.90 25.54 -17.64
CA LEU A 146 32.86 25.98 -16.24
C LEU A 146 34.19 25.73 -15.49
N GLY A 147 35.15 25.09 -16.15
CA GLY A 147 36.46 24.76 -15.58
C GLY A 147 36.53 23.38 -14.95
N GLN A 148 37.76 22.93 -14.71
CA GLN A 148 38.07 21.56 -14.29
C GLN A 148 37.51 21.21 -12.90
N PHE A 149 37.49 22.17 -11.96
CA PHE A 149 37.05 21.92 -10.59
C PHE A 149 35.57 21.48 -10.50
N VAL A 150 34.66 22.23 -11.16
CA VAL A 150 33.23 21.91 -11.18
C VAL A 150 32.99 20.57 -11.85
N ALA A 151 33.69 20.30 -12.95
CA ALA A 151 33.61 19.02 -13.64
C ALA A 151 34.03 17.85 -12.75
N THR A 152 35.09 17.99 -11.92
CA THR A 152 35.49 16.95 -10.98
C THR A 152 34.41 16.65 -9.94
N LEU A 153 33.75 17.67 -9.38
CA LEU A 153 32.65 17.48 -8.43
C LEU A 153 31.46 16.75 -9.07
N VAL A 154 31.05 17.17 -10.27
CA VAL A 154 29.94 16.54 -11.00
C VAL A 154 30.29 15.10 -11.39
N SER A 155 31.52 14.85 -11.86
CA SER A 155 32.02 13.51 -12.16
C SER A 155 31.99 12.59 -10.94
N PHE A 156 32.34 13.10 -9.75
CA PHE A 156 32.29 12.31 -8.52
C PHE A 156 30.86 11.89 -8.18
N VAL A 157 29.89 12.80 -8.29
CA VAL A 157 28.46 12.49 -8.06
C VAL A 157 27.97 11.41 -9.03
N PHE A 158 28.31 11.52 -10.32
CA PHE A 158 27.93 10.50 -11.30
C PHE A 158 28.67 9.18 -11.12
N ALA A 159 29.95 9.19 -10.75
CA ALA A 159 30.70 7.97 -10.43
C ALA A 159 30.08 7.23 -9.22
N ALA A 160 29.55 7.98 -8.26
CA ALA A 160 28.84 7.43 -7.10
C ALA A 160 27.38 7.03 -7.41
N TRP A 161 26.87 7.25 -8.62
CA TRP A 161 25.46 7.05 -8.96
C TRP A 161 24.99 5.61 -8.75
N ILE A 162 25.84 4.61 -8.99
CA ILE A 162 25.53 3.20 -8.75
C ILE A 162 25.14 2.93 -7.29
N ILE A 163 25.75 3.66 -6.34
CA ILE A 163 25.47 3.53 -4.90
C ILE A 163 24.34 4.48 -4.48
N LEU A 164 24.29 5.70 -5.04
CA LEU A 164 23.32 6.72 -4.68
C LEU A 164 21.93 6.46 -5.26
N ALA A 165 21.82 5.86 -6.44
CA ALA A 165 20.53 5.68 -7.12
C ALA A 165 19.54 4.82 -6.32
N PRO A 166 19.93 3.64 -5.77
CA PRO A 166 19.05 2.89 -4.87
C PRO A 166 18.60 3.70 -3.65
N GLN A 167 19.50 4.47 -3.03
CA GLN A 167 19.18 5.31 -1.87
C GLN A 167 18.15 6.39 -2.20
N LEU A 168 18.34 7.11 -3.31
CA LEU A 168 17.44 8.16 -3.73
C LEU A 168 16.07 7.60 -4.12
N LYS A 169 16.03 6.44 -4.80
CA LYS A 169 14.77 5.76 -5.12
C LYS A 169 14.05 5.32 -3.83
N ALA A 170 14.78 4.77 -2.84
CA ALA A 170 14.23 4.37 -1.53
C ALA A 170 13.62 5.56 -0.80
N TYR A 171 14.38 6.63 -0.68
CA TYR A 171 13.93 7.88 -0.09
C TYR A 171 12.67 8.40 -0.79
N GLN A 172 12.64 8.38 -2.13
CA GLN A 172 11.47 8.82 -2.89
C GLN A 172 10.24 7.94 -2.63
N ARG A 173 10.38 6.61 -2.49
CA ARG A 173 9.25 5.73 -2.16
C ARG A 173 8.75 5.95 -0.74
N ASN A 174 9.65 6.06 0.24
CA ASN A 174 9.30 6.35 1.63
C ASN A 174 8.61 7.73 1.75
N TRP A 175 9.10 8.72 1.00
CA TRP A 175 8.47 10.03 0.91
C TRP A 175 7.07 9.97 0.29
N LYS A 176 6.89 9.20 -0.79
CA LYS A 176 5.58 9.00 -1.44
C LYS A 176 4.58 8.31 -0.52
N LEU A 177 5.00 7.30 0.23
CA LEU A 177 4.15 6.64 1.23
C LEU A 177 3.61 7.66 2.25
N ARG A 178 4.45 8.60 2.68
CA ARG A 178 4.05 9.67 3.61
C ARG A 178 3.36 10.86 2.93
N GLY A 179 3.36 10.95 1.61
CA GLY A 179 2.91 12.14 0.88
C GLY A 179 3.60 13.44 1.33
N GLY A 180 4.81 13.36 1.90
CA GLY A 180 5.52 14.49 2.48
C GLY A 180 4.92 15.08 3.76
N ARG A 181 4.00 14.37 4.42
CA ARG A 181 3.37 14.79 5.68
C ARG A 181 4.11 14.24 6.88
N ASP A 182 4.01 14.97 7.99
CA ASP A 182 4.51 14.54 9.29
C ASP A 182 3.57 13.53 9.94
N LEU A 183 4.15 12.67 10.78
CA LEU A 183 3.41 11.68 11.54
C LEU A 183 2.80 12.36 12.76
N VAL A 184 1.58 11.97 13.10
CA VAL A 184 0.73 12.63 14.09
C VAL A 184 0.34 11.64 15.16
N ASP A 185 0.42 12.08 16.42
CA ASP A 185 0.08 11.24 17.54
C ASP A 185 -1.45 11.19 17.69
N PRO A 186 -2.08 10.00 17.63
CA PRO A 186 -3.51 9.84 17.80
C PRO A 186 -4.05 10.40 19.12
N TRP A 187 -3.23 10.46 20.18
CA TRP A 187 -3.67 10.89 21.52
C TRP A 187 -3.28 12.32 21.86
N SER A 188 -2.65 13.05 20.94
CA SER A 188 -2.28 14.43 21.22
C SER A 188 -3.46 15.37 21.04
N ASP A 189 -3.72 16.17 22.08
CA ASP A 189 -4.70 17.24 22.10
C ASP A 189 -4.18 18.41 21.25
N TYR A 190 -4.31 18.31 19.93
CA TYR A 190 -3.99 19.43 19.04
C TYR A 190 -5.03 20.53 19.17
N ASP A 191 -4.56 21.78 19.05
CA ASP A 191 -5.44 22.94 18.93
C ASP A 191 -6.47 22.70 17.80
N ASP A 192 -7.76 22.81 18.17
CA ASP A 192 -8.90 22.60 17.28
C ASP A 192 -8.88 23.51 16.03
N ASP A 193 -8.04 24.54 16.04
CA ASP A 193 -7.85 25.50 14.95
C ASP A 193 -7.18 24.91 13.70
N ILE A 194 -6.48 23.76 13.81
CA ILE A 194 -5.87 23.12 12.64
C ILE A 194 -6.87 22.16 11.99
N ALA A 195 -7.20 22.44 10.73
CA ALA A 195 -8.06 21.58 9.92
C ALA A 195 -7.54 20.12 9.90
N PRO A 196 -8.41 19.11 10.08
CA PRO A 196 -8.01 17.70 10.24
C PRO A 196 -7.09 17.18 9.13
N ASP A 197 -7.32 17.61 7.89
CA ASP A 197 -6.57 17.22 6.69
C ASP A 197 -5.12 17.76 6.65
N LYS A 198 -4.81 18.74 7.50
CA LYS A 198 -3.50 19.38 7.62
C LYS A 198 -2.70 18.94 8.83
N ARG A 199 -3.29 18.17 9.75
CA ARG A 199 -2.61 17.73 10.98
C ARG A 199 -1.43 16.82 10.67
N GLY A 200 -1.56 15.95 9.67
CA GLY A 200 -0.50 15.06 9.16
C GLY A 200 -1.02 13.66 8.86
N LEU A 201 -0.28 12.62 9.25
CA LEU A 201 -0.65 11.21 9.07
C LEU A 201 -0.76 10.46 10.40
N TYR A 202 -1.91 9.83 10.61
CA TYR A 202 -2.17 8.88 11.67
C TYR A 202 -1.76 7.47 11.21
N GLY A 203 -1.17 6.70 12.12
CA GLY A 203 -0.83 5.30 11.89
C GLY A 203 -1.68 4.37 12.76
N ALA A 204 -2.10 3.24 12.20
CA ALA A 204 -2.74 2.16 12.95
C ALA A 204 -2.21 0.81 12.49
N TYR A 205 -2.09 -0.14 13.43
CA TYR A 205 -2.02 -1.55 13.07
C TYR A 205 -3.38 -1.96 12.53
N TYR A 206 -3.37 -2.66 11.41
CA TYR A 206 -4.54 -3.30 10.85
C TYR A 206 -4.38 -4.80 10.97
N PHE A 207 -5.40 -5.43 11.55
CA PHE A 207 -5.50 -6.86 11.71
C PHE A 207 -6.71 -7.37 10.93
N GLY A 208 -6.52 -8.48 10.22
CA GLY A 208 -7.57 -9.13 9.48
C GLY A 208 -7.18 -10.56 9.11
N HIS A 209 -7.91 -11.16 8.19
CA HIS A 209 -7.62 -12.48 7.64
C HIS A 209 -7.68 -12.48 6.12
N VAL A 210 -6.94 -13.40 5.51
CA VAL A 210 -7.00 -13.63 4.06
C VAL A 210 -8.39 -14.16 3.72
N VAL A 211 -9.15 -13.40 2.94
CA VAL A 211 -10.46 -13.85 2.43
C VAL A 211 -10.31 -14.54 1.10
N HIS A 212 -9.41 -14.05 0.25
CA HIS A 212 -9.22 -14.58 -1.09
C HIS A 212 -7.78 -14.38 -1.53
N VAL A 213 -7.20 -15.40 -2.15
CA VAL A 213 -5.86 -15.39 -2.70
C VAL A 213 -5.89 -15.94 -4.12
N ALA A 214 -5.39 -15.16 -5.08
CA ALA A 214 -5.37 -15.57 -6.48
C ALA A 214 -4.14 -15.02 -7.20
N VAL A 215 -3.74 -15.70 -8.27
CA VAL A 215 -2.72 -15.21 -9.19
C VAL A 215 -3.40 -14.57 -10.39
N VAL A 216 -2.93 -13.40 -10.82
CA VAL A 216 -3.47 -12.64 -11.95
C VAL A 216 -2.35 -12.16 -12.86
N GLU A 217 -2.64 -12.08 -14.17
CA GLU A 217 -1.72 -11.48 -15.14
C GLU A 217 -1.75 -9.94 -15.08
N ASN A 218 -2.88 -9.36 -14.66
CA ASN A 218 -3.09 -7.92 -14.60
C ASN A 218 -3.86 -7.55 -13.33
N PRO A 219 -3.51 -6.47 -12.62
CA PRO A 219 -4.24 -6.07 -11.42
C PRO A 219 -5.70 -5.69 -11.69
N ILE A 220 -6.05 -5.31 -12.93
CA ILE A 220 -7.40 -4.92 -13.37
C ILE A 220 -8.22 -6.14 -13.83
N ALA A 221 -7.63 -7.34 -13.84
CA ALA A 221 -8.28 -8.58 -14.27
C ALA A 221 -9.59 -8.83 -13.48
N THR A 222 -10.60 -9.37 -14.15
CA THR A 222 -11.85 -9.75 -13.48
C THR A 222 -11.67 -11.06 -12.73
N ASP A 223 -12.61 -11.39 -11.84
CA ASP A 223 -12.57 -12.65 -11.08
C ASP A 223 -12.60 -13.91 -12.00
N GLU A 224 -13.00 -13.76 -13.28
CA GLU A 224 -12.96 -14.84 -14.28
C GLU A 224 -11.54 -15.14 -14.82
N ASP A 225 -10.63 -14.17 -14.71
CA ASP A 225 -9.25 -14.24 -15.21
C ASP A 225 -8.25 -14.55 -14.08
N GLU A 226 -8.75 -15.02 -12.93
CA GLU A 226 -7.95 -15.40 -11.77
C GLU A 226 -7.54 -16.87 -11.84
N TYR A 227 -6.30 -17.14 -11.45
CA TYR A 227 -5.78 -18.50 -11.32
C TYR A 227 -5.65 -18.88 -9.84
N ASP A 228 -5.92 -20.14 -9.51
CA ASP A 228 -5.71 -20.68 -8.17
C ASP A 228 -4.20 -20.72 -7.88
N ILE A 229 -3.79 -20.24 -6.70
CA ILE A 229 -2.39 -20.28 -6.28
C ILE A 229 -1.81 -21.70 -6.26
N ARG A 230 -2.65 -22.73 -6.09
CA ARG A 230 -2.24 -24.14 -6.10
C ARG A 230 -1.77 -24.61 -7.48
N ASP A 231 -2.18 -23.95 -8.54
CA ASP A 231 -1.71 -24.24 -9.90
C ASP A 231 -0.26 -23.75 -10.12
N PHE A 232 0.30 -23.00 -9.17
CA PHE A 232 1.64 -22.40 -9.21
C PHE A 232 2.63 -23.04 -8.22
N GLN A 233 2.40 -24.26 -7.73
CA GLN A 233 3.28 -24.92 -6.74
C GLN A 233 4.74 -25.07 -7.18
N ASP A 234 5.01 -25.10 -8.49
CA ASP A 234 6.35 -25.16 -9.09
C ASP A 234 6.85 -23.79 -9.60
N TYR A 235 6.15 -22.71 -9.25
CA TYR A 235 6.53 -21.35 -9.64
C TYR A 235 7.86 -20.96 -9.01
N THR A 236 8.74 -20.39 -9.83
CA THR A 236 9.95 -19.72 -9.40
C THR A 236 10.02 -18.37 -10.11
N MET A 237 10.50 -17.33 -9.44
CA MET A 237 10.57 -15.99 -10.05
C MET A 237 11.48 -15.95 -11.28
N GLU A 238 12.52 -16.79 -11.34
CA GLU A 238 13.39 -16.90 -12.53
C GLU A 238 12.72 -17.62 -13.70
N GLY A 239 11.81 -18.54 -13.39
CA GLY A 239 11.04 -19.35 -14.35
C GLY A 239 9.73 -18.70 -14.82
N ASP A 240 9.42 -17.47 -14.43
CA ASP A 240 8.16 -16.79 -14.79
C ASP A 240 7.99 -16.69 -16.31
N GLU A 241 7.13 -17.55 -16.86
CA GLU A 241 6.87 -17.63 -18.30
C GLU A 241 6.25 -16.35 -18.86
N LEU A 242 5.41 -15.67 -18.09
CA LEU A 242 4.75 -14.43 -18.50
C LEU A 242 5.77 -13.30 -18.59
N GLU A 243 6.71 -13.22 -17.64
CA GLU A 243 7.80 -12.23 -17.69
C GLU A 243 8.77 -12.52 -18.85
N GLN A 244 8.99 -13.79 -19.18
CA GLN A 244 9.83 -14.18 -20.32
C GLN A 244 9.16 -13.81 -21.66
N LEU A 245 7.86 -14.04 -21.80
CA LEU A 245 7.12 -13.84 -23.05
C LEU A 245 6.69 -12.39 -23.27
N MET A 246 6.14 -11.75 -22.24
CA MET A 246 5.54 -10.41 -22.29
C MET A 246 6.37 -9.33 -21.60
N GLY A 247 7.35 -9.71 -20.77
CA GLY A 247 8.10 -8.75 -19.96
C GLY A 247 7.31 -8.22 -18.76
N LEU A 248 6.23 -8.89 -18.37
CA LEU A 248 5.40 -8.58 -17.21
C LEU A 248 5.31 -9.82 -16.32
N PRO A 249 5.60 -9.74 -15.01
CA PRO A 249 5.49 -10.89 -14.13
C PRO A 249 4.04 -11.18 -13.76
N TYR A 250 3.76 -12.43 -13.36
CA TYR A 250 2.51 -12.74 -12.66
C TYR A 250 2.41 -11.91 -11.37
N GLN A 251 1.19 -11.58 -10.97
CA GLN A 251 0.91 -10.85 -9.74
C GLN A 251 0.04 -11.68 -8.81
N LEU A 252 0.35 -11.64 -7.52
CA LEU A 252 -0.54 -12.09 -6.46
C LEU A 252 -1.60 -11.01 -6.21
N ARG A 253 -2.87 -11.39 -6.18
CA ARG A 253 -3.98 -10.60 -5.66
C ARG A 253 -4.38 -11.20 -4.31
N LEU A 254 -4.24 -10.41 -3.25
CA LEU A 254 -4.61 -10.77 -1.89
C LEU A 254 -5.75 -9.87 -1.44
N ARG A 255 -6.89 -10.45 -1.07
CA ARG A 255 -7.99 -9.74 -0.40
C ARG A 255 -7.99 -10.12 1.07
N VAL A 256 -7.97 -9.11 1.92
CA VAL A 256 -7.93 -9.23 3.38
C VAL A 256 -9.14 -8.52 3.96
N CYS A 257 -9.84 -9.16 4.88
CA CYS A 257 -11.00 -8.57 5.55
C CYS A 257 -10.79 -8.57 7.07
N ASP A 258 -11.37 -7.60 7.75
CA ASP A 258 -11.40 -7.55 9.21
C ASP A 258 -12.77 -7.97 9.78
N CYS A 259 -12.90 -8.05 11.12
CA CYS A 259 -14.17 -8.38 11.77
C CYS A 259 -15.30 -7.36 11.50
N ASN A 260 -14.95 -6.13 11.11
CA ASN A 260 -15.89 -5.07 10.82
C ASN A 260 -16.39 -5.10 9.36
N GLY A 261 -15.93 -6.08 8.57
CA GLY A 261 -16.29 -6.22 7.16
C GLY A 261 -15.62 -5.19 6.24
N ARG A 262 -14.53 -4.56 6.70
CA ARG A 262 -13.69 -3.69 5.86
C ARG A 262 -12.74 -4.59 5.09
N GLU A 263 -12.67 -4.35 3.79
CA GLU A 263 -11.84 -5.14 2.88
C GLU A 263 -10.67 -4.31 2.34
N LEU A 264 -9.50 -4.92 2.27
CA LEU A 264 -8.29 -4.41 1.64
C LEU A 264 -7.85 -5.37 0.54
N GLN A 265 -7.60 -4.83 -0.64
CA GLN A 265 -7.03 -5.58 -1.75
C GLN A 265 -5.60 -5.12 -2.03
N VAL A 266 -4.66 -6.06 -2.07
CA VAL A 266 -3.24 -5.85 -2.38
C VAL A 266 -2.86 -6.62 -3.62
N HIS A 267 -2.06 -5.97 -4.46
CA HIS A 267 -1.35 -6.63 -5.53
C HIS A 267 0.15 -6.60 -5.25
N ALA A 268 0.80 -7.73 -5.44
CA ALA A 268 2.25 -7.83 -5.35
C ALA A 268 2.78 -8.69 -6.49
N ARG A 269 4.03 -8.49 -6.92
CA ARG A 269 4.71 -9.42 -7.84
C ARG A 269 4.71 -10.83 -7.23
N MET A 270 4.30 -11.85 -8.00
CA MET A 270 4.27 -13.25 -7.54
C MET A 270 5.66 -13.71 -7.09
N SER A 271 5.69 -14.47 -5.99
CA SER A 271 6.91 -14.97 -5.35
C SER A 271 6.68 -16.40 -4.87
N GLU A 272 7.74 -17.20 -4.84
CA GLU A 272 7.73 -18.55 -4.24
C GLU A 272 7.39 -18.52 -2.74
N GLU A 273 7.72 -17.42 -2.05
CA GLU A 273 7.35 -17.18 -0.64
C GLU A 273 5.84 -17.10 -0.38
N TYR A 274 5.02 -16.95 -1.44
CA TYR A 274 3.59 -16.77 -1.29
C TYR A 274 2.79 -18.06 -1.45
N LEU A 275 3.43 -19.15 -1.87
CA LEU A 275 2.75 -20.40 -2.23
C LEU A 275 2.02 -21.07 -1.05
N ASP A 276 2.48 -20.80 0.18
CA ASP A 276 1.90 -21.34 1.40
C ASP A 276 0.75 -20.49 1.95
N ILE A 277 0.40 -19.36 1.32
CA ILE A 277 -0.72 -18.51 1.75
C ILE A 277 -2.04 -19.24 1.50
N SER A 278 -2.85 -19.37 2.53
CA SER A 278 -4.23 -19.88 2.44
C SER A 278 -5.25 -18.88 2.96
N GLU A 279 -6.48 -19.02 2.50
CA GLU A 279 -7.63 -18.33 3.08
C GLU A 279 -7.76 -18.65 4.57
N GLY A 280 -8.23 -17.68 5.35
CA GLY A 280 -8.34 -17.74 6.81
C GLY A 280 -7.07 -17.39 7.58
N MET A 281 -5.90 -17.30 6.94
CA MET A 281 -4.67 -16.93 7.63
C MET A 281 -4.74 -15.48 8.17
N PRO A 282 -4.26 -15.24 9.40
CA PRO A 282 -4.23 -13.90 9.98
C PRO A 282 -3.22 -13.02 9.25
N VAL A 283 -3.55 -11.74 9.11
CA VAL A 283 -2.73 -10.73 8.42
C VAL A 283 -2.58 -9.52 9.31
N ALA A 284 -1.35 -9.01 9.40
CA ALA A 284 -1.03 -7.76 10.06
C ALA A 284 -0.37 -6.76 9.09
N CYS A 285 -0.78 -5.51 9.11
CA CYS A 285 -0.05 -4.44 8.39
C CYS A 285 -0.19 -3.09 9.11
N VAL A 286 0.52 -2.07 8.60
CA VAL A 286 0.38 -0.69 9.08
C VAL A 286 -0.33 0.14 8.04
N LEU A 287 -1.44 0.75 8.44
CA LEU A 287 -2.19 1.70 7.62
C LEU A 287 -1.83 3.13 8.02
N LEU A 288 -1.76 4.00 7.02
CA LEU A 288 -1.57 5.43 7.18
C LEU A 288 -2.82 6.15 6.70
N SER A 289 -3.35 7.08 7.51
CA SER A 289 -4.54 7.86 7.18
C SER A 289 -4.35 9.35 7.46
N THR A 290 -5.03 10.21 6.69
CA THR A 290 -5.19 11.64 7.01
C THR A 290 -6.28 11.92 8.02
N SER A 291 -7.06 10.91 8.40
CA SER A 291 -8.14 11.02 9.38
C SER A 291 -7.89 10.05 10.52
N GLN A 292 -8.18 10.48 11.75
CA GLN A 292 -8.07 9.64 12.94
C GLN A 292 -9.03 8.44 12.87
N ASP A 293 -10.16 8.58 12.19
CA ASP A 293 -11.16 7.52 12.02
C ASP A 293 -10.86 6.58 10.83
N PHE A 294 -9.72 6.77 10.14
CA PHE A 294 -9.31 5.97 8.99
C PHE A 294 -10.31 5.93 7.81
N VAL A 295 -11.22 6.90 7.74
CA VAL A 295 -12.16 7.06 6.60
C VAL A 295 -11.43 7.29 5.27
N GLN A 296 -10.26 7.94 5.32
CA GLN A 296 -9.44 8.24 4.14
C GLN A 296 -8.04 7.65 4.30
N LEU A 297 -7.77 6.54 3.61
CA LEU A 297 -6.43 5.97 3.57
C LEU A 297 -5.49 6.84 2.73
N ALA A 298 -4.30 7.09 3.27
CA ALA A 298 -3.21 7.79 2.60
C ALA A 298 -2.15 6.83 2.08
N GLY A 299 -1.94 5.71 2.76
CA GLY A 299 -0.95 4.71 2.39
C GLY A 299 -1.09 3.45 3.22
N MET A 300 -0.40 2.40 2.78
CA MET A 300 -0.34 1.11 3.45
C MET A 300 1.04 0.50 3.22
N THR A 301 1.55 -0.20 4.22
CA THR A 301 2.83 -0.91 4.16
C THR A 301 2.70 -2.31 3.56
N ASP A 302 3.80 -3.06 3.53
CA ASP A 302 3.72 -4.51 3.32
C ASP A 302 2.93 -5.22 4.43
N MET A 303 2.29 -6.32 4.05
CA MET A 303 1.48 -7.17 4.93
C MET A 303 2.31 -8.34 5.43
N CYS A 304 2.28 -8.60 6.73
CA CYS A 304 2.88 -9.77 7.37
C CYS A 304 1.82 -10.86 7.54
N ILE A 305 2.12 -12.07 7.08
CA ILE A 305 1.28 -13.25 7.28
C ILE A 305 2.12 -14.24 8.12
N PRO A 306 1.99 -14.20 9.46
CA PRO A 306 2.89 -14.97 10.33
C PRO A 306 2.76 -16.48 10.13
N ASP A 307 1.56 -16.99 9.85
CA ASP A 307 1.31 -18.42 9.64
C ASP A 307 2.01 -18.99 8.40
N ALA A 308 2.24 -18.14 7.38
CA ALA A 308 3.00 -18.49 6.18
C ALA A 308 4.46 -18.00 6.22
N GLU A 309 4.89 -17.39 7.33
CA GLU A 309 6.21 -16.78 7.53
C GLU A 309 6.62 -15.83 6.38
N CYS A 310 5.65 -15.15 5.75
CA CYS A 310 5.88 -14.38 4.54
C CYS A 310 5.39 -12.92 4.63
N TRP A 311 5.91 -12.10 3.71
CA TRP A 311 5.62 -10.67 3.64
C TRP A 311 5.12 -10.28 2.25
N VAL A 312 3.84 -9.94 2.16
CA VAL A 312 3.19 -9.58 0.90
C VAL A 312 3.32 -8.08 0.64
N GLY A 313 4.08 -7.75 -0.41
CA GLY A 313 4.21 -6.37 -0.89
C GLY A 313 5.36 -6.19 -1.88
N ASP A 314 5.28 -5.14 -2.70
CA ASP A 314 6.32 -4.83 -3.69
C ASP A 314 7.55 -4.14 -3.09
N TYR A 315 7.42 -3.55 -1.90
CA TYR A 315 8.46 -2.77 -1.27
C TYR A 315 8.40 -2.88 0.25
N PRO A 316 9.52 -3.19 0.93
CA PRO A 316 9.55 -3.32 2.38
C PRO A 316 9.56 -1.93 3.02
N TYR A 317 8.39 -1.46 3.45
CA TYR A 317 8.26 -0.18 4.14
C TYR A 317 8.55 -0.33 5.64
N LEU A 318 8.30 -1.52 6.19
CA LEU A 318 8.52 -1.84 7.59
C LEU A 318 9.91 -2.43 7.86
N ASP A 319 10.45 -2.12 9.03
CA ASP A 319 11.55 -2.88 9.62
C ASP A 319 11.01 -4.24 10.10
N ARG A 320 11.03 -5.25 9.21
CA ARG A 320 10.39 -6.56 9.42
C ARG A 320 10.82 -7.24 10.72
N PRO A 321 12.12 -7.37 11.05
CA PRO A 321 12.54 -7.95 12.33
C PRO A 321 12.06 -7.16 13.55
N LEU A 322 11.91 -5.84 13.46
CA LEU A 322 11.35 -5.06 14.57
C LEU A 322 9.84 -5.30 14.70
N PHE A 323 9.12 -5.33 13.59
CA PHE A 323 7.68 -5.58 13.56
C PHE A 323 7.32 -7.00 14.06
N GLU A 324 8.02 -8.02 13.57
CA GLU A 324 7.89 -9.41 14.06
C GLU A 324 8.21 -9.49 15.55
N ARG A 325 9.23 -8.77 16.03
CA ARG A 325 9.54 -8.72 17.45
C ARG A 325 8.46 -8.01 18.27
N MET A 326 7.77 -7.00 17.74
CA MET A 326 6.63 -6.40 18.43
C MET A 326 5.48 -7.39 18.48
N LEU A 327 5.13 -8.02 17.36
CA LEU A 327 4.10 -9.06 17.31
C LEU A 327 4.39 -10.25 18.26
N ALA A 328 5.66 -10.65 18.39
CA ALA A 328 6.06 -11.82 19.18
C ALA A 328 6.43 -11.53 20.64
N ASN A 329 6.99 -10.35 20.93
CA ASN A 329 7.53 -10.02 22.27
C ASN A 329 6.67 -9.05 23.07
N ASP A 330 5.60 -8.48 22.51
CA ASP A 330 4.85 -7.46 23.25
C ASP A 330 4.21 -8.05 24.50
N VAL A 331 4.89 -7.80 25.62
CA VAL A 331 4.52 -7.04 26.83
C VAL A 331 3.03 -6.88 27.14
N ASP A 332 2.15 -6.79 26.13
CA ASP A 332 0.70 -6.83 26.24
C ASP A 332 0.21 -7.90 25.24
N GLU A 333 -0.12 -9.11 25.72
CA GLU A 333 -0.69 -10.27 24.99
C GLU A 333 -1.82 -9.88 23.99
N THR A 334 -2.38 -8.69 24.19
CA THR A 334 -3.35 -7.96 23.38
C THR A 334 -3.12 -7.94 21.87
N LEU A 335 -1.91 -7.72 21.33
CA LEU A 335 -1.73 -7.58 19.87
C LEU A 335 -1.83 -8.92 19.15
N TRP A 336 -1.19 -9.94 19.73
CA TRP A 336 -1.24 -11.29 19.20
C TRP A 336 -2.64 -11.89 19.38
N ASP A 337 -3.27 -11.65 20.55
CA ASP A 337 -4.65 -12.06 20.78
C ASP A 337 -5.61 -11.34 19.83
N ALA A 338 -5.44 -10.04 19.59
CA ALA A 338 -6.24 -9.30 18.62
C ALA A 338 -6.08 -9.91 17.22
N LEU A 339 -4.84 -10.16 16.78
CA LEU A 339 -4.56 -10.81 15.50
C LEU A 339 -5.24 -12.18 15.39
N GLN A 340 -5.13 -13.03 16.41
CA GLN A 340 -5.75 -14.36 16.42
C GLN A 340 -7.28 -14.30 16.49
N ASN A 341 -7.84 -13.35 17.23
CA ASN A 341 -9.29 -13.18 17.37
C ASN A 341 -9.91 -12.65 16.07
N GLU A 342 -9.23 -11.75 15.36
CA GLU A 342 -9.62 -11.26 14.02
C GLU A 342 -9.48 -12.34 12.93
N GLY A 343 -8.57 -13.30 13.15
CA GLY A 343 -8.34 -14.44 12.26
C GLY A 343 -9.44 -15.49 12.25
N ARG A 344 -10.32 -15.53 13.26
CA ARG A 344 -11.36 -16.56 13.35
C ARG A 344 -12.55 -16.18 12.47
N PRO A 345 -12.84 -16.91 11.39
CA PRO A 345 -14.02 -16.64 10.58
C PRO A 345 -15.27 -16.71 11.45
N GLN A 346 -16.09 -15.66 11.43
CA GLN A 346 -17.29 -15.50 12.26
C GLN A 346 -18.31 -16.65 12.08
N ASN A 347 -18.14 -17.49 11.05
CA ASN A 347 -18.97 -18.67 10.77
C ASN A 347 -18.91 -19.75 11.87
N ASP A 348 -17.89 -19.76 12.73
CA ASP A 348 -17.81 -20.68 13.87
C ASP A 348 -18.55 -20.18 15.12
N MET A 349 -19.18 -18.99 15.05
CA MET A 349 -20.17 -18.58 16.04
C MET A 349 -21.48 -19.35 15.78
N VAL A 350 -21.40 -20.67 15.99
CA VAL A 350 -22.53 -21.57 16.08
C VAL A 350 -23.50 -20.93 17.06
N ASP A 351 -24.67 -20.58 16.54
CA ASP A 351 -25.82 -20.12 17.31
C ASP A 351 -26.08 -21.11 18.44
N TYR A 352 -25.56 -20.81 19.65
CA TYR A 352 -25.91 -21.51 20.88
C TYR A 352 -27.35 -21.19 21.31
N GLY A 353 -28.18 -20.65 20.42
CA GLY A 353 -29.63 -20.61 20.52
C GLY A 353 -30.27 -21.97 20.27
N ASP A 354 -30.10 -22.92 21.18
CA ASP A 354 -31.14 -23.93 21.49
C ASP A 354 -30.78 -24.87 22.66
N SER A 355 -29.97 -24.41 23.64
CA SER A 355 -30.06 -25.03 24.96
C SER A 355 -31.34 -24.51 25.64
N ALA A 356 -32.45 -25.12 25.24
CA ALA A 356 -33.71 -25.09 25.96
C ALA A 356 -33.39 -25.27 27.45
N TYR A 357 -33.50 -24.19 28.21
CA TYR A 357 -33.70 -24.26 29.64
C TYR A 357 -34.97 -25.06 29.84
N ASN A 358 -34.76 -26.36 30.02
CA ASN A 358 -35.68 -27.26 30.66
C ASN A 358 -35.86 -26.69 32.08
N MET A 359 -36.79 -25.75 32.23
CA MET A 359 -37.31 -25.31 33.52
C MET A 359 -37.88 -26.55 34.18
N GLY A 360 -37.03 -27.22 34.97
CA GLY A 360 -37.49 -28.13 35.99
C GLY A 360 -38.37 -27.34 36.93
N ASP A 361 -39.63 -27.75 37.01
CA ASP A 361 -40.56 -27.49 38.10
C ASP A 361 -39.84 -27.68 39.44
N ASP A 362 -39.37 -26.59 40.05
CA ASP A 362 -38.94 -26.59 41.44
C ASP A 362 -40.05 -25.94 42.28
N SER A 363 -40.89 -26.80 42.83
CA SER A 363 -41.98 -26.48 43.75
C SER A 363 -41.40 -26.22 45.15
N GLY A 364 -40.66 -25.11 45.28
CA GLY A 364 -40.12 -24.62 46.54
C GLY A 364 -40.96 -23.48 47.11
N SER A 365 -41.82 -23.79 48.08
CA SER A 365 -42.58 -22.82 48.87
C SER A 365 -41.63 -21.86 49.62
N ALA A 366 -41.57 -20.59 49.20
CA ALA A 366 -40.90 -19.53 49.94
C ALA A 366 -41.92 -18.54 50.50
N VAL A 367 -41.80 -18.34 51.81
CA VAL A 367 -42.61 -17.54 52.71
C VAL A 367 -42.53 -16.06 52.33
N PHE A 368 -43.70 -15.44 52.27
CA PHE A 368 -43.92 -14.01 52.07
C PHE A 368 -43.47 -13.24 53.32
N ASP A 369 -42.45 -12.38 53.20
CA ASP A 369 -42.08 -11.40 54.23
C ASP A 369 -42.32 -9.97 53.69
N PRO A 370 -43.36 -9.25 54.17
CA PRO A 370 -43.73 -7.95 53.62
C PRO A 370 -43.24 -6.81 54.51
N ARG A 371 -41.95 -6.51 54.48
CA ARG A 371 -41.35 -5.24 54.95
C ARG A 371 -40.09 -5.04 54.10
N THR A 372 -39.94 -4.01 53.29
CA THR A 372 -39.76 -2.62 53.72
C THR A 372 -39.86 -1.74 52.47
N TYR A 373 -40.85 -0.85 52.44
CA TYR A 373 -40.84 0.31 51.54
C TYR A 373 -39.86 1.32 52.14
N GLY A 374 -38.84 1.67 51.37
CA GLY A 374 -38.00 2.85 51.59
C GLY A 374 -38.19 3.73 50.37
N ASP A 375 -39.08 4.70 50.52
CA ASP A 375 -39.16 5.91 49.71
C ASP A 375 -37.82 6.65 49.84
N ASP A 376 -37.18 6.98 48.72
CA ASP A 376 -36.26 8.11 48.64
C ASP A 376 -36.52 8.78 47.29
N ASP A 377 -37.39 9.79 47.37
CA ASP A 377 -37.59 10.84 46.39
C ASP A 377 -36.31 11.68 46.32
N ASP A 378 -35.68 11.77 45.15
CA ASP A 378 -34.79 12.89 44.82
C ASP A 378 -35.09 13.35 43.38
N ASP A 379 -36.13 14.19 43.33
CA ASP A 379 -36.42 15.10 42.23
C ASP A 379 -35.33 16.20 42.17
N GLU A 380 -34.33 16.06 41.30
CA GLU A 380 -33.51 17.19 40.84
C GLU A 380 -33.71 17.44 39.34
N ASN A 381 -34.76 18.20 39.06
CA ASN A 381 -34.67 19.53 38.44
C ASN A 381 -33.60 19.70 37.32
N LEU A 382 -33.93 19.30 36.09
CA LEU A 382 -33.29 19.82 34.87
C LEU A 382 -34.36 20.31 33.88
N SER A 383 -35.01 21.41 34.26
CA SER A 383 -35.61 22.33 33.31
C SER A 383 -34.55 23.31 32.82
N ASP A 384 -34.66 23.67 31.55
CA ASP A 384 -34.20 24.93 30.96
C ASP A 384 -32.83 24.91 30.24
N PHE A 385 -32.83 24.52 28.96
CA PHE A 385 -32.04 25.21 27.93
C PHE A 385 -32.63 24.99 26.52
N GLY A 386 -33.46 25.95 26.10
CA GLY A 386 -33.46 26.55 24.76
C GLY A 386 -33.60 25.67 23.52
N GLN A 387 -34.84 25.41 23.12
CA GLN A 387 -35.22 25.35 21.70
C GLN A 387 -35.38 26.78 21.17
N GLU A 388 -34.54 27.21 20.23
CA GLU A 388 -34.90 28.14 19.15
C GLU A 388 -33.67 28.39 18.28
N TRP A 389 -33.68 28.00 17.02
CA TRP A 389 -33.24 28.80 15.86
C TRP A 389 -33.77 28.12 14.60
N TYR A 390 -34.83 28.72 14.05
CA TYR A 390 -35.37 28.46 12.72
C TYR A 390 -34.59 29.28 11.69
N ASP A 391 -34.37 28.65 10.53
CA ASP A 391 -34.41 29.20 9.16
C ASP A 391 -33.37 30.17 8.59
N ARG A 392 -33.06 29.90 7.30
CA ARG A 392 -32.32 30.67 6.27
C ARG A 392 -30.78 30.65 6.37
N ASP A 393 -30.03 30.26 5.34
CA ASP A 393 -30.10 30.77 3.98
C ASP A 393 -29.88 29.73 2.86
N VAL A 394 -30.72 29.89 1.84
CA VAL A 394 -30.59 29.36 0.48
C VAL A 394 -29.57 30.22 -0.27
N VAL A 395 -28.46 29.64 -0.73
CA VAL A 395 -27.63 30.28 -1.77
C VAL A 395 -27.50 29.37 -2.99
N ARG A 396 -28.20 29.81 -4.04
CA ARG A 396 -28.03 29.44 -5.45
C ARG A 396 -26.65 29.87 -5.97
N THR A 397 -25.94 28.95 -6.61
CA THR A 397 -25.03 29.26 -7.74
C THR A 397 -25.14 28.10 -8.73
N ARG A 398 -26.07 28.14 -9.69
CA ARG A 398 -25.99 28.80 -11.02
C ARG A 398 -24.82 28.28 -11.86
N GLY A 399 -25.13 27.28 -12.68
CA GLY A 399 -24.30 26.91 -13.83
C GLY A 399 -24.25 27.99 -14.91
N LYS A 400 -23.15 27.98 -15.65
CA LYS A 400 -22.97 28.49 -17.02
C LYS A 400 -22.05 27.45 -17.69
N ARG A 401 -22.59 26.69 -18.64
CA ARG A 401 -22.50 26.87 -20.10
C ARG A 401 -21.11 26.66 -20.64
#